data_AF-A0A090WM04-F1
#
_entry.id   AF-A0A090WM04-F1
#
_cell.length_a   1.000
_cell.length_b   1.000
_cell.length_c   1.000
_cell.angle_alpha   90.00
_cell.angle_beta   90.00
_cell.angle_gamma   90.00
#
_symmetry.space_group_name_H-M   'P 1'
#
loop_
_entity.id
_entity.type
_entity.pdbx_description
1 polymer ?
#
loop_
_entity_poly.entity_id
_entity_poly.type
_entity_poly.pdbx_seq_one_letter_code
_entity_poly.pdbx_strand_id
1 'polypeptide(L)'
;MAYRETGDSNFLNTAIKLSDKFLDRLPEDGIPFWDFDDPKIPNAPKDASAAAVAACGLMELSGLVQDEKLKSKYFNGGKALVENLSSSAYLSNAKNDALLLHSTGNHPKNKEMDVPIIYADYYYMEALLRLKKLENI
;
A
#
# COMPACT_ATOMS: atom_id res chain seq x y z
N MET A 1 7.56 -1.90 -12.20
CA MET A 1 8.75 -1.30 -12.85
C MET A 1 9.72 -2.38 -13.35
N ALA A 2 10.53 -3.04 -12.50
CA ALA A 2 11.59 -3.95 -12.95
C ALA A 2 11.15 -5.00 -13.99
N TYR A 3 10.06 -5.74 -13.76
CA TYR A 3 9.54 -6.68 -14.74
C TYR A 3 9.11 -6.01 -16.05
N ARG A 4 8.34 -4.91 -15.98
CA ARG A 4 7.83 -4.19 -17.16
C ARG A 4 8.96 -3.70 -18.08
N GLU A 5 10.06 -3.21 -17.49
CA GLU A 5 11.18 -2.65 -18.26
C GLU A 5 12.15 -3.72 -18.78
N THR A 6 12.19 -4.93 -18.18
CA THR A 6 13.19 -5.96 -18.52
C THR A 6 12.59 -7.20 -19.18
N GLY A 7 11.30 -7.49 -18.96
CA GLY A 7 10.66 -8.75 -19.31
C GLY A 7 11.14 -9.95 -18.48
N ASP A 8 12.03 -9.78 -17.49
CA ASP A 8 12.54 -10.92 -16.71
C ASP A 8 11.48 -11.46 -15.74
N SER A 9 10.98 -12.66 -16.06
CA SER A 9 9.96 -13.38 -15.27
C SER A 9 10.33 -13.59 -13.79
N ASN A 10 11.61 -13.55 -13.43
CA ASN A 10 12.04 -13.62 -12.04
C ASN A 10 11.51 -12.44 -11.21
N PHE A 11 11.46 -11.23 -11.79
CA PHE A 11 10.88 -10.06 -11.13
C PHE A 11 9.37 -10.20 -10.97
N LEU A 12 8.66 -10.71 -11.98
CA LEU A 12 7.22 -10.94 -11.90
C LEU A 12 6.89 -11.98 -10.81
N ASN A 13 7.56 -13.12 -10.84
CA ASN A 13 7.36 -14.20 -9.88
C ASN A 13 7.65 -13.75 -8.44
N THR A 14 8.66 -12.90 -8.26
CA THR A 14 8.97 -12.30 -6.96
C THR A 14 7.89 -11.33 -6.50
N ALA A 15 7.43 -10.45 -7.38
CA ALA A 15 6.35 -9.49 -7.07
C ALA A 15 5.04 -10.19 -6.68
N ILE A 16 4.68 -11.29 -7.35
CA ILE A 16 3.53 -12.15 -7.02
C ILE A 16 3.67 -12.69 -5.59
N LYS A 17 4.79 -13.36 -5.29
CA LYS A 17 5.01 -13.98 -3.97
C LYS A 17 5.02 -12.96 -2.83
N LEU A 18 5.64 -11.80 -3.04
CA LEU A 18 5.67 -10.73 -2.03
C LEU A 18 4.29 -10.09 -1.85
N SER A 19 3.56 -9.85 -2.93
CA SER A 19 2.19 -9.30 -2.87
C SER A 19 1.25 -10.24 -2.13
N ASP A 20 1.32 -11.55 -2.41
CA ASP A 20 0.54 -12.55 -1.71
C ASP A 20 0.86 -12.54 -0.22
N LYS A 21 2.15 -12.55 0.14
CA LYS A 21 2.55 -12.54 1.56
C LYS A 21 2.17 -11.24 2.28
N PHE A 22 2.23 -10.11 1.60
CA PHE A 22 1.80 -8.82 2.15
C PHE A 22 0.30 -8.83 2.46
N LEU A 23 -0.54 -9.22 1.48
CA LEU A 23 -2.00 -9.28 1.64
C LEU A 23 -2.42 -10.25 2.75
N ASP A 24 -1.77 -11.42 2.83
CA ASP A 24 -2.06 -12.44 3.85
C ASP A 24 -1.74 -11.98 5.29
N ARG A 25 -0.89 -10.95 5.45
CA ARG A 25 -0.47 -10.44 6.76
C ARG A 25 -1.16 -9.13 7.15
N LEU A 26 -2.05 -8.60 6.30
CA LEU A 26 -2.79 -7.39 6.64
C LEU A 26 -3.69 -7.63 7.86
N PRO A 27 -3.74 -6.68 8.81
CA PRO A 27 -4.69 -6.72 9.92
C PRO A 27 -6.12 -6.40 9.46
N GLU A 28 -7.08 -6.46 10.37
CA GLU A 28 -8.51 -6.32 10.07
C GLU A 28 -8.89 -4.98 9.41
N ASP A 29 -8.24 -3.88 9.76
CA ASP A 29 -8.44 -2.56 9.13
C ASP A 29 -7.75 -2.43 7.76
N GLY A 30 -7.04 -3.48 7.32
CA GLY A 30 -6.37 -3.56 6.03
C GLY A 30 -5.14 -2.66 5.88
N ILE A 31 -4.68 -1.95 6.91
CA ILE A 31 -3.46 -1.12 6.85
C ILE A 31 -2.35 -1.80 7.67
N PRO A 32 -1.15 -2.02 7.09
CA PRO A 32 -0.10 -2.76 7.77
C PRO A 32 0.42 -2.00 9.00
N PHE A 33 0.89 -2.77 9.98
CA PHE A 33 1.81 -2.26 10.99
C PHE A 33 3.15 -1.91 10.33
N TRP A 34 3.95 -1.06 10.97
CA TRP A 34 5.28 -0.69 10.46
C TRP A 34 6.20 -1.92 10.27
N ASP A 35 6.01 -2.95 11.10
CA ASP A 35 6.64 -4.27 11.01
C ASP A 35 5.56 -5.32 11.31
N PHE A 36 5.45 -6.34 10.44
CA PHE A 36 4.48 -7.42 10.61
C PHE A 36 4.82 -8.40 11.75
N ASP A 37 6.02 -8.32 12.30
CA ASP A 37 6.54 -9.17 13.36
C ASP A 37 6.80 -8.36 14.67
N ASP A 38 6.30 -7.11 14.76
CA ASP A 38 6.46 -6.31 15.98
C ASP A 38 5.78 -6.98 17.19
N PRO A 39 6.50 -7.21 18.31
CA PRO A 39 5.96 -7.91 19.47
C PRO A 39 4.87 -7.13 20.22
N LYS A 40 4.69 -5.84 19.94
CA LYS A 40 3.66 -4.99 20.55
C LYS A 40 2.33 -5.05 19.80
N ILE A 41 2.24 -5.71 18.65
CA ILE A 41 0.96 -5.93 17.94
C ILE A 41 -0.09 -6.48 18.93
N PRO A 42 -1.29 -5.88 19.04
CA PRO A 42 -1.88 -4.90 18.12
C PRO A 42 -1.61 -3.42 18.44
N ASN A 43 -0.81 -3.10 19.46
CA ASN A 43 -0.47 -1.73 19.87
C ASN A 43 0.75 -1.14 19.15
N ALA A 44 1.32 -1.85 18.17
CA ALA A 44 2.39 -1.32 17.34
C ALA A 44 1.84 -0.21 16.41
N PRO A 45 2.66 0.79 16.02
CA PRO A 45 2.20 1.83 15.11
C PRO A 45 1.96 1.27 13.71
N LYS A 46 1.05 1.93 12.99
CA LYS A 46 0.73 1.65 11.59
C LYS A 46 1.71 2.32 10.65
N ASP A 47 1.69 1.88 9.41
CA ASP A 47 2.37 2.58 8.33
C ASP A 47 1.48 2.74 7.09
N ALA A 48 0.77 3.87 7.04
CA ALA A 48 -0.05 4.26 5.89
C ALA A 48 0.78 4.42 4.61
N SER A 49 2.06 4.78 4.73
CA SER A 49 2.95 4.91 3.58
C SER A 49 3.21 3.57 2.87
N ALA A 50 3.42 2.49 3.64
CA ALA A 50 3.54 1.14 3.10
C ALA A 50 2.25 0.68 2.40
N ALA A 51 1.06 0.99 2.96
CA ALA A 51 -0.21 0.72 2.28
C ALA A 51 -0.32 1.47 0.94
N ALA A 52 0.05 2.75 0.89
CA ALA A 52 -0.01 3.55 -0.34
C ALA A 52 0.93 3.00 -1.43
N VAL A 53 2.17 2.64 -1.06
CA VAL A 53 3.13 2.01 -1.98
C VAL A 53 2.60 0.66 -2.48
N ALA A 54 2.08 -0.18 -1.58
CA ALA A 54 1.54 -1.49 -1.93
C ALA A 54 0.33 -1.35 -2.85
N ALA A 55 -0.55 -0.36 -2.66
CA ALA A 55 -1.68 -0.11 -3.54
C ALA A 55 -1.24 0.15 -4.98
N CYS A 56 -0.25 1.02 -5.19
CA CYS A 56 0.34 1.25 -6.51
C CYS A 56 0.93 -0.03 -7.13
N GLY A 57 1.68 -0.79 -6.33
CA GLY A 57 2.32 -2.03 -6.76
C GLY A 57 1.31 -3.12 -7.15
N LEU A 58 0.23 -3.27 -6.38
CA LEU A 58 -0.84 -4.24 -6.64
C LEU A 58 -1.63 -3.88 -7.90
N MET A 59 -1.97 -2.60 -8.09
CA MET A 59 -2.64 -2.16 -9.33
C MET A 59 -1.74 -2.34 -10.55
N GLU A 60 -0.44 -2.03 -10.45
CA GLU A 60 0.53 -2.32 -11.51
C GLU A 60 0.57 -3.83 -11.81
N LEU A 61 0.68 -4.66 -10.78
CA LEU A 61 0.80 -6.11 -10.91
C LEU A 61 -0.44 -6.71 -11.57
N SER A 62 -1.64 -6.19 -11.27
CA SER A 62 -2.88 -6.60 -11.94
C SER A 62 -2.86 -6.41 -13.46
N GLY A 63 -2.12 -5.41 -13.96
CA GLY A 63 -1.94 -5.18 -15.40
C GLY A 63 -0.85 -6.05 -16.05
N LEU A 64 0.00 -6.71 -15.26
CA LEU A 64 1.15 -7.46 -15.74
C LEU A 64 0.93 -8.98 -15.72
N VAL A 65 0.11 -9.48 -14.78
CA VAL A 65 -0.23 -10.91 -14.71
C VAL A 65 -1.25 -11.28 -15.80
N GLN A 66 -1.17 -12.52 -16.30
CA GLN A 66 -2.07 -13.02 -17.35
C GLN A 66 -3.28 -13.76 -16.79
N ASP A 67 -3.14 -14.40 -15.64
CA ASP A 67 -4.22 -15.14 -14.98
C ASP A 67 -5.31 -14.18 -14.44
N GLU A 68 -6.55 -14.36 -14.88
CA GLU A 68 -7.67 -13.48 -14.55
C GLU A 68 -7.99 -13.44 -13.05
N LYS A 69 -7.77 -14.53 -12.31
CA LYS A 69 -7.98 -14.53 -10.85
C LYS A 69 -6.91 -13.69 -10.17
N LEU A 70 -5.66 -13.78 -10.62
CA LEU A 70 -4.58 -12.93 -10.11
C LEU A 70 -4.80 -11.45 -10.46
N LYS A 71 -5.25 -11.14 -11.69
CA LYS A 71 -5.61 -9.77 -12.08
C LYS A 71 -6.63 -9.19 -11.12
N SER A 72 -7.75 -9.91 -10.92
CA SER A 72 -8.82 -9.48 -10.02
C SER A 72 -8.35 -9.38 -8.56
N LYS A 73 -7.58 -10.36 -8.06
CA LYS A 73 -7.02 -10.36 -6.70
C LYS A 73 -6.22 -9.10 -6.43
N TYR A 74 -5.26 -8.79 -7.30
CA TYR A 74 -4.35 -7.66 -7.08
C TYR A 74 -5.03 -6.31 -7.32
N PHE A 75 -5.92 -6.21 -8.31
CA PHE A 75 -6.72 -5.00 -8.49
C PHE A 75 -7.58 -4.70 -7.26
N ASN A 76 -8.35 -5.70 -6.78
CA ASN A 76 -9.21 -5.54 -5.62
C ASN A 76 -8.40 -5.28 -4.32
N GLY A 77 -7.24 -5.93 -4.16
CA GLY A 77 -6.34 -5.67 -3.04
C GLY A 77 -5.83 -4.23 -3.05
N GLY A 78 -5.37 -3.73 -4.20
CA GLY A 78 -4.94 -2.34 -4.34
C GLY A 78 -6.07 -1.34 -4.09
N LYS A 79 -7.27 -1.62 -4.62
CA LYS A 79 -8.46 -0.80 -4.41
C LYS A 79 -8.85 -0.74 -2.92
N ALA A 80 -8.89 -1.88 -2.23
CA ALA A 80 -9.23 -1.94 -0.81
C ALA A 80 -8.25 -1.12 0.05
N LEU A 81 -6.94 -1.14 -0.27
CA LEU A 81 -5.96 -0.29 0.42
C LEU A 81 -6.26 1.20 0.23
N VAL A 82 -6.59 1.63 -0.99
CA VAL A 82 -6.97 3.02 -1.27
C VAL A 82 -8.23 3.39 -0.48
N GLU A 83 -9.27 2.54 -0.50
CA GLU A 83 -10.53 2.78 0.23
C GLU A 83 -10.29 2.91 1.75
N ASN A 84 -9.44 2.06 2.33
CA ASN A 84 -9.07 2.11 3.74
C ASN A 84 -8.27 3.38 4.08
N LEU A 85 -7.32 3.78 3.22
CA LEU A 85 -6.58 5.04 3.36
C LEU A 85 -7.48 6.27 3.20
N SER A 86 -8.55 6.17 2.40
CA SER A 86 -9.57 7.21 2.24
C SER A 86 -10.58 7.27 3.39
N SER A 87 -10.47 6.41 4.41
CA SER A 87 -11.35 6.47 5.58
C SER A 87 -11.01 7.65 6.49
N SER A 88 -11.96 8.02 7.36
CA SER A 88 -11.76 9.07 8.36
C SER A 88 -10.66 8.75 9.38
N ALA A 89 -10.25 7.49 9.50
CA ALA A 89 -9.15 7.06 10.35
C ALA A 89 -7.79 7.50 9.78
N TYR A 90 -7.63 7.54 8.46
CA TYR A 90 -6.33 7.78 7.80
C TYR A 90 -6.24 9.12 7.06
N LEU A 91 -7.36 9.68 6.60
CA LEU A 91 -7.35 11.01 5.98
C LEU A 91 -7.09 12.12 7.01
N SER A 92 -6.15 13.01 6.69
CA SER A 92 -5.85 14.18 7.50
C SER A 92 -7.01 15.19 7.51
N ASN A 93 -7.68 15.37 6.37
CA ASN A 93 -8.72 16.38 6.15
C ASN A 93 -8.22 17.78 6.58
N ALA A 94 -8.83 18.39 7.60
CA ALA A 94 -8.47 19.72 8.09
C ALA A 94 -7.46 19.70 9.26
N LYS A 95 -6.85 18.54 9.59
CA LYS A 95 -5.93 18.43 10.72
C LYS A 95 -4.56 19.07 10.45
N ASN A 96 -4.05 18.95 9.22
CA ASN A 96 -2.78 19.52 8.76
C ASN A 96 -2.73 19.54 7.22
N ASP A 97 -1.59 19.94 6.64
CA ASP A 97 -1.40 20.08 5.19
C ASP A 97 -1.12 18.76 4.44
N ALA A 98 -0.98 17.64 5.14
CA ALA A 98 -0.77 16.33 4.53
C ALA A 98 -2.10 15.70 4.07
N LEU A 99 -2.04 14.72 3.18
CA LEU A 99 -3.22 13.94 2.77
C LEU A 99 -3.51 12.81 3.77
N LEU A 100 -2.47 12.07 4.17
CA LEU A 100 -2.57 10.91 5.05
C LEU A 100 -1.93 11.14 6.42
N LEU A 101 -2.47 10.42 7.41
CA LEU A 101 -1.94 10.29 8.77
C LEU A 101 -1.28 8.91 8.96
N HIS A 102 -0.70 8.68 10.13
CA HIS A 102 -0.34 7.33 10.61
C HIS A 102 0.70 6.58 9.78
N SER A 103 1.74 7.27 9.32
CA SER A 103 2.93 6.61 8.73
C SER A 103 4.05 6.45 9.76
N THR A 104 4.94 5.49 9.53
CA THR A 104 6.10 5.22 10.39
C THR A 104 7.38 5.11 9.56
N GLY A 105 8.29 6.07 9.70
CA GLY A 105 9.53 6.16 8.91
C GLY A 105 10.73 5.41 9.52
N ASN A 106 11.04 5.63 10.80
CA ASN A 106 12.20 5.01 11.44
C ASN A 106 11.97 4.66 12.92
N HIS A 107 11.22 3.58 13.14
CA HIS A 107 10.94 3.07 14.47
C HIS A 107 12.19 2.71 15.29
N PRO A 108 13.23 2.03 14.75
CA PRO A 108 14.41 1.68 15.56
C PRO A 108 15.17 2.89 16.12
N LYS A 109 15.07 4.05 15.47
CA LYS A 109 15.66 5.33 15.96
C LYS A 109 14.66 6.24 16.65
N ASN A 110 13.42 5.78 16.88
CA ASN A 110 12.32 6.57 17.43
C ASN A 110 12.11 7.90 16.70
N LYS A 111 12.15 7.86 15.36
CA LYS A 111 11.92 9.02 14.49
C LYS A 111 10.77 8.75 13.54
N GLU A 112 9.99 9.79 13.25
CA GLU A 112 8.87 9.74 12.29
C GLU A 112 7.89 8.61 12.62
N MET A 113 7.46 8.58 13.88
CA MET A 113 6.59 7.56 14.45
C MET A 113 5.17 8.10 14.52
N ASP A 114 4.23 7.46 13.82
CA ASP A 114 2.82 7.88 13.78
C ASP A 114 2.66 9.36 13.33
N VAL A 115 3.26 9.70 12.19
CA VAL A 115 3.25 11.06 11.62
C VAL A 115 2.87 11.03 10.14
N PRO A 116 2.44 12.16 9.56
CA PRO A 116 2.37 12.31 8.11
C PRO A 116 3.76 12.26 7.48
N ILE A 117 3.89 11.61 6.31
CA ILE A 117 5.14 11.58 5.56
C ILE A 117 4.88 11.82 4.07
N ILE A 118 5.66 12.71 3.45
CA ILE A 118 5.40 13.21 2.09
C ILE A 118 5.35 12.13 1.00
N TYR A 119 6.11 11.04 1.15
CA TYR A 119 6.04 9.94 0.20
C TYR A 119 4.75 9.11 0.35
N ALA A 120 4.11 9.09 1.52
CA ALA A 120 2.77 8.49 1.68
C ALA A 120 1.76 9.24 0.80
N ASP A 121 1.76 10.58 0.88
CA ASP A 121 0.88 11.43 0.08
C ASP A 121 1.12 11.28 -1.42
N TYR A 122 2.39 11.21 -1.84
CA TYR A 122 2.75 10.96 -3.24
C TYR A 122 2.16 9.64 -3.75
N TYR A 123 2.43 8.54 -3.07
CA TYR A 123 1.97 7.22 -3.50
C TYR A 123 0.44 7.08 -3.37
N TYR A 124 -0.18 7.75 -2.41
CA TYR A 124 -1.64 7.79 -2.29
C TYR A 124 -2.28 8.50 -3.47
N MET A 125 -1.75 9.66 -3.87
CA MET A 125 -2.21 10.36 -5.07
C MET A 125 -1.95 9.54 -6.34
N GLU A 126 -0.81 8.87 -6.45
CA GLU A 126 -0.54 7.97 -7.57
C GLU A 126 -1.55 6.81 -7.60
N ALA A 127 -1.87 6.20 -6.45
CA ALA A 127 -2.84 5.11 -6.35
C ALA A 127 -4.25 5.57 -6.74
N LEU A 128 -4.68 6.75 -6.30
CA LEU A 128 -5.96 7.35 -6.72
C LEU A 128 -6.04 7.56 -8.23
N LEU A 129 -4.96 8.08 -8.85
CA LEU A 129 -4.91 8.29 -10.30
C LEU A 129 -4.92 6.97 -11.08
N ARG A 130 -4.21 5.93 -10.57
CA ARG A 130 -4.23 4.58 -11.15
C ARG A 130 -5.61 3.96 -11.05
N LEU A 131 -6.26 4.05 -9.89
CA LEU A 131 -7.61 3.52 -9.66
C LEU A 131 -8.61 4.17 -10.60
N LYS A 132 -8.60 5.51 -10.66
CA LYS A 132 -9.44 6.29 -11.57
C LYS A 132 -9.29 5.82 -13.04
N LYS A 133 -8.04 5.66 -13.49
CA LYS A 133 -7.74 5.18 -14.85
C LYS A 133 -8.25 3.75 -15.09
N LEU A 134 -8.09 2.85 -14.13
CA LEU A 134 -8.49 1.44 -14.25
C LEU A 134 -10.02 1.27 -14.18
N GLU A 135 -10.72 2.13 -13.46
CA GLU A 135 -12.19 2.13 -13.37
C GLU A 135 -12.88 2.94 -14.48
N ASN A 136 -12.13 3.68 -15.30
CA ASN A 136 -12.65 4.58 -16.33
C ASN A 136 -13.60 5.67 -15.79
N ILE A 137 -13.29 6.21 -14.61
CA ILE A 137 -14.04 7.31 -13.96
C ILE A 137 -13.24 8.62 -14.07
#